data_AF-A0A0D0A1V6-F1
#
_entry.id   AF-A0A0D0A1V6-F1
#
_cell.length_a   1.000
_cell.length_b   1.000
_cell.length_c   1.000
_cell.angle_alpha   90.00
_cell.angle_beta   90.00
_cell.angle_gamma   90.00
#
_symmetry.space_group_name_H-M   'P 1'
#
loop_
_entity.id
_entity.type
_entity.pdbx_description
1 polymer ?
#
loop_
_entity_poly.entity_id
_entity_poly.type
_entity_poly.pdbx_seq_one_letter_code
_entity_poly.pdbx_strand_id
1 'polypeptide(L)'
;MWIKPYLDLSPSRPDWAFIVDLLINNLNPNKDNIKLTNPFLLSWEPPSRGPRARTLPNEITSLLKTAKQFNVSFAPIKISKDLKKQLPAWCHIGAPLKTYHKTKDRCLQETHKSITVKNMIKICKRLTNIRGDTHQHLPRRDCSCPPCRRDRLAGCPNPHRCAANAREILSKLAPKYDTKTKPKKDELSLTHRRKEKNTQAHESRDGEILFDPTTTIRTSLKECFRIF
;
A
#
# COMPACT_ATOMS: atom_id res chain seq x y z
N MET A 1 6.65 15.54 -20.17
CA MET A 1 5.45 14.76 -19.77
C MET A 1 5.52 14.45 -18.27
N TRP A 2 4.75 15.16 -17.42
CA TRP A 2 4.92 15.17 -15.96
C TRP A 2 4.39 13.91 -15.25
N ILE A 3 3.49 13.16 -15.88
CA ILE A 3 2.83 12.00 -15.26
C ILE A 3 3.77 10.81 -15.02
N LYS A 4 4.74 10.56 -15.90
CA LYS A 4 5.71 9.46 -15.75
C LYS A 4 6.58 9.64 -14.48
N PRO A 5 7.24 10.80 -14.28
CA PRO A 5 7.94 11.09 -13.03
C PRO A 5 7.03 11.07 -11.80
N TYR A 6 5.77 11.52 -11.93
CA TYR A 6 4.81 11.52 -10.82
C TYR A 6 4.44 10.12 -10.31
N LEU A 7 4.30 9.16 -11.23
CA LEU A 7 3.99 7.76 -10.94
C LEU A 7 5.21 6.97 -10.44
N ASP A 8 6.40 7.59 -10.42
CA ASP A 8 7.55 6.99 -9.77
C ASP A 8 7.36 7.02 -8.25
N LEU A 9 7.44 5.85 -7.62
CA LEU A 9 7.30 5.68 -6.17
C LEU A 9 8.60 5.17 -5.52
N SER A 10 9.70 5.19 -6.27
CA SER A 10 11.02 4.80 -5.80
C SER A 10 11.73 5.96 -5.08
N PRO A 11 12.93 5.73 -4.51
CA PRO A 11 13.71 6.81 -3.89
C PRO A 11 14.08 7.97 -4.83
N SER A 12 14.03 7.76 -6.16
CA SER A 12 14.23 8.84 -7.15
C SER A 12 12.95 9.62 -7.47
N ARG A 13 11.90 9.46 -6.65
CA ARG A 13 10.65 10.21 -6.80
C ARG A 13 10.92 11.71 -6.61
N PRO A 14 10.49 12.58 -7.55
CA PRO A 14 10.70 14.01 -7.43
C PRO A 14 9.98 14.63 -6.21
N ASP A 15 10.61 15.58 -5.54
CA ASP A 15 10.07 16.25 -4.34
C ASP A 15 8.70 16.90 -4.59
N TRP A 16 8.53 17.51 -5.77
CA TRP A 16 7.26 18.15 -6.15
C TRP A 16 6.10 17.15 -6.19
N ALA A 17 6.35 15.85 -6.42
CA ALA A 17 5.30 14.84 -6.46
C ALA A 17 4.64 14.65 -5.09
N PHE A 18 5.39 14.84 -3.99
CA PHE A 18 4.84 14.79 -2.63
C PHE A 18 3.95 16.01 -2.33
N ILE A 19 4.30 17.18 -2.87
CA ILE A 19 3.46 18.38 -2.80
C ILE A 19 2.16 18.14 -3.57
N VAL A 20 2.25 17.54 -4.76
CA VAL A 20 1.08 17.20 -5.57
C VAL A 20 0.18 16.19 -4.85
N ASP A 21 0.74 15.14 -4.23
CA ASP A 21 -0.04 14.21 -3.40
C ASP A 21 -0.79 14.97 -2.30
N LEU A 22 -0.11 15.87 -1.58
CA LEU A 22 -0.70 16.64 -0.48
C LEU A 22 -1.86 17.53 -0.97
N LEU A 23 -1.66 18.26 -2.07
CA LEU A 23 -2.66 19.14 -2.65
C LEU A 23 -3.89 18.36 -3.13
N ILE A 24 -3.68 17.23 -3.82
CA ILE A 24 -4.77 16.38 -4.29
C ILE A 24 -5.51 15.77 -3.10
N ASN A 25 -4.80 15.17 -2.14
CA ASN A 25 -5.42 14.47 -1.02
C ASN A 25 -6.13 15.39 -0.03
N ASN A 26 -5.81 16.69 0.01
CA ASN A 26 -6.61 17.68 0.73
C ASN A 26 -8.05 17.79 0.19
N LEU A 27 -8.29 17.37 -1.06
CA LEU A 27 -9.61 17.25 -1.64
C LEU A 27 -10.28 15.91 -1.34
N ASN A 28 -9.67 14.98 -0.61
CA ASN A 28 -10.37 13.77 -0.25
C ASN A 28 -11.47 14.11 0.79
N PRO A 29 -12.75 13.74 0.55
CA PRO A 29 -13.80 13.94 1.54
C PRO A 29 -13.52 13.23 2.87
N ASN A 30 -12.79 12.12 2.83
CA ASN A 30 -12.29 11.38 3.98
C ASN A 30 -10.88 11.87 4.31
N LYS A 31 -10.80 13.04 4.96
CA LYS A 31 -9.60 13.88 5.16
C LYS A 31 -8.43 13.26 5.96
N ASP A 32 -8.54 12.02 6.42
CA ASP A 32 -7.67 11.52 7.49
C ASP A 32 -6.57 10.58 6.97
N ASN A 33 -5.31 10.99 7.22
CA ASN A 33 -4.06 10.22 7.15
C ASN A 33 -3.57 9.63 5.82
N ILE A 34 -4.01 10.21 4.69
CA ILE A 34 -3.52 9.84 3.34
C ILE A 34 -2.75 10.96 2.64
N LYS A 35 -2.38 12.04 3.35
CA LYS A 35 -1.88 13.29 2.72
C LYS A 35 -0.72 13.07 1.73
N LEU A 36 0.25 12.23 2.08
CA LEU A 36 1.44 11.98 1.25
C LEU A 36 1.32 10.71 0.39
N THR A 37 0.11 10.19 0.20
CA THR A 37 -0.10 8.96 -0.54
C THR A 37 -0.46 9.26 -1.98
N ASN A 38 0.17 8.59 -2.94
CA ASN A 38 -0.20 8.75 -4.33
C ASN A 38 -1.69 8.39 -4.55
N PRO A 39 -2.53 9.31 -5.07
CA PRO A 39 -3.97 9.12 -5.19
C PRO A 39 -4.35 7.98 -6.12
N PHE A 40 -3.50 7.59 -7.09
CA PHE A 40 -3.75 6.43 -7.95
C PHE A 40 -3.62 5.09 -7.23
N LEU A 41 -3.13 5.07 -5.98
CA LEU A 41 -3.13 3.90 -5.10
C LEU A 41 -4.35 3.84 -4.18
N LEU A 42 -5.26 4.80 -4.29
CA LEU A 42 -6.42 4.93 -3.42
C LEU A 42 -7.72 4.60 -4.16
N SER A 43 -8.74 4.22 -3.40
CA SER A 43 -10.06 3.86 -3.91
C SER A 43 -10.94 5.07 -4.30
N TRP A 44 -10.42 6.29 -4.19
CA TRP A 44 -11.17 7.51 -4.50
C TRP A 44 -10.57 8.17 -5.75
N GLU A 45 -11.42 8.78 -6.58
CA GLU A 45 -10.97 9.47 -7.79
C GLU A 45 -10.85 10.98 -7.53
N PRO A 46 -9.66 11.57 -7.75
CA PRO A 46 -9.48 13.02 -7.68
C PRO A 46 -10.37 13.79 -8.68
N PRO A 47 -10.99 14.91 -8.27
CA PRO A 47 -11.76 15.72 -9.20
C PRO A 47 -10.84 16.39 -10.22
N SER A 48 -11.12 16.20 -11.51
CA SER A 48 -10.42 16.86 -12.63
C SER A 48 -11.20 18.02 -13.25
N ARG A 49 -12.43 18.26 -12.77
CA ARG A 49 -13.35 19.33 -13.21
C ARG A 49 -14.19 19.83 -12.03
N GLY A 50 -14.85 20.98 -12.21
CA GLY A 50 -15.77 21.57 -11.24
C GLY A 50 -15.10 22.38 -10.12
N PRO A 51 -15.87 22.92 -9.15
CA PRO A 51 -15.39 23.87 -8.16
C PRO A 51 -14.23 23.36 -7.30
N ARG A 52 -14.25 22.07 -6.93
CA ARG A 52 -13.19 21.45 -6.13
C ARG A 52 -11.89 21.28 -6.90
N ALA A 53 -11.95 21.05 -8.20
CA ALA A 53 -10.74 20.99 -9.03
C ALA A 53 -10.14 22.39 -9.24
N ARG A 54 -10.96 23.45 -9.26
CA ARG A 54 -10.51 24.84 -9.41
C ARG A 54 -9.64 25.34 -8.26
N THR A 55 -9.61 24.65 -7.11
CA THR A 55 -8.70 24.97 -6.01
C THR A 55 -7.29 24.40 -6.23
N LEU A 56 -7.08 23.56 -7.24
CA LEU A 56 -5.78 23.03 -7.61
C LEU A 56 -5.11 23.94 -8.66
N PRO A 57 -3.77 24.07 -8.62
CA PRO A 57 -3.01 24.66 -9.72
C PRO A 57 -3.35 24.01 -11.08
N ASN A 58 -3.20 24.80 -12.15
CA ASN A 58 -3.54 24.38 -13.51
C ASN A 58 -2.71 23.18 -13.95
N GLU A 59 -1.45 23.10 -13.53
CA GLU A 59 -0.51 22.01 -13.81
C GLU A 59 -1.00 20.69 -13.22
N ILE A 60 -1.50 20.71 -11.98
CA ILE A 60 -2.04 19.51 -11.31
C ILE A 60 -3.34 19.09 -11.98
N THR A 61 -4.20 20.05 -12.29
CA THR A 61 -5.46 19.77 -13.00
C THR A 61 -5.19 19.18 -14.39
N SER A 62 -4.20 19.69 -15.10
CA SER A 62 -3.74 19.16 -16.39
C SER A 62 -3.21 17.74 -16.24
N LEU A 63 -2.36 17.48 -15.25
CA LEU A 63 -1.86 16.14 -14.92
C LEU A 63 -3.00 15.14 -14.68
N LEU A 64 -4.02 15.51 -13.90
CA LEU A 64 -5.18 14.67 -13.62
C LEU A 64 -6.03 14.42 -14.89
N LYS A 65 -6.20 15.43 -15.74
CA LYS A 65 -6.91 15.29 -17.02
C LYS A 65 -6.16 14.36 -17.97
N THR A 66 -4.85 14.51 -18.10
CA THR A 66 -4.00 13.61 -18.89
C THR A 66 -4.07 12.19 -18.35
N ALA A 67 -3.97 12.00 -17.03
CA ALA A 67 -4.10 10.69 -16.41
C ALA A 67 -5.44 10.02 -16.75
N LYS A 68 -6.54 10.78 -16.70
CA LYS A 68 -7.88 10.30 -17.05
C LYS A 68 -8.02 10.00 -18.54
N GLN A 69 -7.47 10.85 -19.41
CA GLN A 69 -7.48 10.67 -20.86
C GLN A 69 -6.78 9.37 -21.28
N PHE A 70 -5.66 9.05 -20.64
CA PHE A 70 -4.87 7.84 -20.89
C PHE A 70 -5.20 6.68 -19.93
N ASN A 71 -6.33 6.79 -19.23
CA ASN A 71 -6.84 5.79 -18.28
C ASN A 71 -5.76 5.20 -17.34
N VAL A 72 -4.91 6.08 -16.80
CA VAL A 72 -3.83 5.69 -15.89
C VAL A 72 -4.41 5.07 -14.63
N SER A 73 -4.06 3.82 -14.37
CA SER A 73 -4.56 3.09 -13.22
C SER A 73 -3.52 2.14 -12.63
N PHE A 74 -3.66 1.87 -11.33
CA PHE A 74 -2.92 0.81 -10.65
C PHE A 74 -3.56 -0.55 -10.99
N ALA A 75 -3.09 -1.15 -12.07
CA ALA A 75 -3.66 -2.38 -12.65
C ALA A 75 -2.63 -3.52 -12.74
N PRO A 76 -2.01 -3.94 -11.62
CA PRO A 76 -1.11 -5.08 -11.65
C PRO A 76 -1.87 -6.37 -11.92
N ILE A 77 -1.29 -7.26 -12.72
CA ILE A 77 -1.81 -8.63 -12.92
C ILE A 77 -1.66 -9.41 -11.61
N LYS A 78 -0.44 -9.40 -11.05
CA LYS A 78 -0.09 -10.14 -9.83
C LYS A 78 0.96 -9.37 -9.02
N ILE A 79 0.69 -9.19 -7.72
CA ILE A 79 1.50 -8.38 -6.80
C ILE A 79 2.20 -9.29 -5.79
N SER A 80 3.50 -9.10 -5.58
CA SER A 80 4.26 -9.79 -4.53
C SER A 80 3.74 -9.46 -3.13
N LYS A 81 3.99 -10.35 -2.16
CA LYS A 81 3.62 -10.12 -0.76
C LYS A 81 4.24 -8.84 -0.19
N ASP A 82 5.46 -8.51 -0.60
CA ASP A 82 6.16 -7.33 -0.11
C ASP A 82 5.62 -6.03 -0.70
N LEU A 83 5.24 -6.03 -1.98
CA LEU A 83 4.56 -4.87 -2.58
C LEU A 83 3.16 -4.67 -1.98
N LYS A 84 2.41 -5.75 -1.69
CA LYS A 84 1.12 -5.64 -0.97
C LYS A 84 1.28 -4.94 0.38
N LYS A 85 2.38 -5.19 1.12
CA LYS A 85 2.66 -4.53 2.40
C LYS A 85 2.94 -3.04 2.25
N GLN A 86 3.42 -2.58 1.10
CA GLN A 86 3.72 -1.17 0.82
C GLN A 86 2.46 -0.36 0.46
N LEU A 87 1.35 -1.04 0.13
CA LEU A 87 0.10 -0.36 -0.21
C LEU A 87 -0.44 0.45 0.98
N PRO A 88 -1.18 1.54 0.70
CA PRO A 88 -1.83 2.34 1.74
C PRO A 88 -2.80 1.52 2.57
N ALA A 89 -2.82 1.73 3.90
CA ALA A 89 -3.78 1.09 4.78
C ALA A 89 -5.19 1.70 4.66
N TRP A 90 -5.25 2.99 4.34
CA TRP A 90 -6.47 3.80 4.30
C TRP A 90 -6.90 4.09 2.87
N CYS A 91 -8.22 4.21 2.65
CA CYS A 91 -8.79 4.35 1.31
C CYS A 91 -8.20 3.33 0.33
N HIS A 92 -7.99 2.10 0.79
CA HIS A 92 -7.28 1.08 0.03
C HIS A 92 -8.14 0.62 -1.17
N ILE A 93 -7.54 0.53 -2.36
CA ILE A 93 -8.14 0.04 -3.62
C ILE A 93 -8.80 -1.36 -3.55
N GLY A 94 -8.57 -2.10 -2.48
CA GLY A 94 -9.06 -3.46 -2.27
C GLY A 94 -10.04 -3.55 -1.12
N ALA A 95 -10.36 -2.44 -0.47
CA ALA A 95 -11.28 -2.41 0.66
C ALA A 95 -12.71 -2.11 0.15
N PRO A 96 -13.74 -2.79 0.66
CA PRO A 96 -15.13 -2.44 0.36
C PRO A 96 -15.50 -1.06 0.93
N LEU A 97 -16.60 -0.50 0.42
CA LEU A 97 -17.20 0.69 1.01
C LEU A 97 -17.49 0.46 2.51
N LYS A 98 -17.41 1.54 3.31
CA LYS A 98 -17.64 1.50 4.77
C LYS A 98 -16.66 0.64 5.58
N THR A 99 -15.48 0.32 5.03
CA THR A 99 -14.41 -0.35 5.79
C THR A 99 -13.87 0.49 6.93
N TYR A 100 -13.80 1.81 6.73
CA TYR A 100 -13.15 2.76 7.62
C TYR A 100 -14.17 3.55 8.46
N HIS A 101 -13.83 3.79 9.72
CA HIS A 101 -14.66 4.48 10.70
C HIS A 101 -13.85 5.52 11.46
N LYS A 102 -14.16 6.80 11.24
CA LYS A 102 -13.42 7.94 11.81
C LYS A 102 -13.10 7.80 13.30
N THR A 103 -14.07 7.42 14.13
CA THR A 103 -13.88 7.31 15.59
C THR A 103 -13.07 6.10 16.01
N LYS A 104 -13.24 4.94 15.35
CA LYS A 104 -12.49 3.70 15.67
C LYS A 104 -11.05 3.74 15.16
N ASP A 105 -10.84 4.45 14.05
CA ASP A 105 -9.58 4.45 13.31
C ASP A 105 -8.64 5.58 13.74
N ARG A 106 -9.17 6.64 14.37
CA ARG A 106 -8.40 7.83 14.78
C ARG A 106 -7.10 7.49 15.50
N CYS A 107 -7.15 6.59 16.50
CA CYS A 107 -5.96 6.21 17.25
C CYS A 107 -4.92 5.47 16.36
N LEU A 108 -5.37 4.64 15.41
CA LEU A 108 -4.48 3.97 14.47
C LEU A 108 -3.80 4.98 13.53
N GLN A 109 -4.51 6.05 13.19
CA GLN A 109 -4.04 7.09 12.29
C GLN A 109 -3.09 8.08 12.99
N GLU A 110 -3.51 8.65 14.11
CA GLU A 110 -2.81 9.76 14.78
C GLU A 110 -1.73 9.25 15.73
N THR A 111 -2.05 8.27 16.58
CA THR A 111 -1.14 7.77 17.62
C THR A 111 -0.20 6.70 17.08
N HIS A 112 -0.73 5.68 16.40
CA HIS A 112 0.10 4.61 15.83
C HIS A 112 0.75 4.99 14.50
N LYS A 113 0.36 6.12 13.89
CA LYS A 113 0.86 6.61 12.60
C LYS A 113 0.87 5.50 11.54
N SER A 114 -0.17 4.68 11.52
CA SER A 114 -0.29 3.57 10.59
C SER A 114 -0.62 4.14 9.21
N ILE A 115 0.29 4.01 8.24
CA ILE A 115 0.08 4.54 6.88
C ILE A 115 -0.07 3.40 5.87
N THR A 116 0.68 2.32 6.07
CA THR A 116 0.74 1.19 5.12
C THR A 116 0.15 -0.10 5.69
N VAL A 117 -0.17 -1.05 4.82
CA VAL A 117 -0.55 -2.42 5.20
C VAL A 117 0.50 -3.06 6.12
N LYS A 118 1.80 -2.78 5.90
CA LYS A 118 2.90 -3.23 6.78
C LYS A 118 2.73 -2.75 8.22
N ASN A 119 2.34 -1.48 8.42
CA ASN A 119 2.10 -0.92 9.75
C ASN A 119 0.97 -1.66 10.45
N MET A 120 -0.15 -1.89 9.76
CA MET A 120 -1.29 -2.63 10.30
C MET A 120 -0.91 -4.06 10.70
N ILE A 121 -0.18 -4.76 9.84
CA ILE A 121 0.33 -6.11 10.14
C ILE A 121 1.20 -6.09 11.40
N LYS A 122 2.11 -5.13 11.52
CA LYS A 122 2.99 -4.99 12.71
C LYS A 122 2.17 -4.80 13.99
N ILE A 123 1.10 -4.01 13.95
CA ILE A 123 0.22 -3.81 15.11
C ILE A 123 -0.49 -5.12 15.47
N CYS A 124 -0.99 -5.85 14.47
CA CYS A 124 -1.71 -7.12 14.63
C CYS A 124 -0.84 -8.27 15.14
N LYS A 125 0.49 -8.24 14.96
CA LYS A 125 1.39 -9.32 15.40
C LYS A 125 1.23 -9.70 16.87
N ARG A 126 0.88 -8.75 17.74
CA ARG A 126 0.64 -9.05 19.17
C ARG A 126 -0.55 -9.98 19.41
N LEU A 127 -1.50 -10.05 18.48
CA LEU A 127 -2.69 -10.91 18.61
C LEU A 127 -2.37 -12.38 18.35
N THR A 128 -1.23 -12.67 17.73
CA THR A 128 -0.74 -14.04 17.55
C THR A 128 0.21 -14.34 18.70
N ASN A 129 -0.30 -14.97 19.75
CA ASN A 129 0.52 -15.46 20.85
C ASN A 129 1.45 -16.55 20.32
N ILE A 130 2.73 -16.21 20.10
CA ILE A 130 3.75 -17.19 19.69
C ILE A 130 4.21 -17.93 20.94
N ARG A 131 4.24 -19.26 20.88
CA ARG A 131 4.73 -20.10 21.98
C ARG A 131 6.20 -19.76 22.27
N GLY A 132 6.53 -19.47 23.52
CA GLY A 132 7.89 -19.17 23.98
C GLY A 132 8.17 -17.70 24.31
N ASP A 133 7.22 -16.78 24.10
CA ASP A 133 7.36 -15.39 24.56
C ASP A 133 6.98 -15.29 26.05
N THR A 134 7.88 -14.73 26.88
CA THR A 134 7.68 -14.56 28.33
C THR A 134 6.54 -13.60 28.65
N HIS A 135 6.11 -12.79 27.68
CA HIS A 135 5.05 -11.80 27.85
C HIS A 135 3.90 -12.01 26.86
N GLN A 136 3.09 -13.03 27.12
CA GLN A 136 1.90 -13.33 26.34
C GLN A 136 0.93 -12.13 26.30
N HIS A 137 0.41 -11.83 25.11
CA HIS A 137 -0.59 -10.78 24.94
C HIS A 137 -1.94 -11.25 25.46
N LEU A 138 -2.59 -10.39 26.25
CA LEU A 138 -3.92 -10.59 26.82
C LEU A 138 -4.92 -9.63 26.17
N PRO A 139 -6.17 -10.06 25.89
CA PRO A 139 -7.20 -9.25 25.24
C PRO A 139 -7.81 -8.19 26.16
N ARG A 140 -6.98 -7.36 26.79
CA ARG A 140 -7.37 -6.31 27.74
C ARG A 140 -6.63 -5.00 27.47
N ARG A 141 -7.20 -3.87 27.90
CA ARG A 141 -6.66 -2.51 27.65
C ARG A 141 -5.27 -2.28 28.26
N ASP A 142 -5.02 -2.92 29.39
CA ASP A 142 -3.87 -2.76 30.29
C ASP A 142 -2.89 -3.93 30.20
N CYS A 143 -2.92 -4.72 29.12
CA CYS A 143 -1.99 -5.82 28.90
C CYS A 143 -0.53 -5.37 29.13
N SER A 144 0.22 -6.11 29.94
CA SER A 144 1.58 -5.80 30.37
C SER A 144 2.65 -6.11 29.32
N CYS A 145 2.27 -6.70 28.17
CA CYS A 145 3.22 -7.04 27.13
C CYS A 145 3.95 -5.79 26.61
N PRO A 146 5.25 -5.88 26.25
CA PRO A 146 6.03 -4.73 25.82
C PRO A 146 5.41 -3.90 24.69
N PRO A 147 4.78 -4.48 23.65
CA PRO A 147 4.09 -3.71 22.62
C PRO A 147 2.93 -2.85 23.16
N CYS A 148 2.09 -3.41 24.04
CA CYS A 148 0.96 -2.68 24.62
C CYS A 148 1.44 -1.57 25.57
N ARG A 149 2.50 -1.83 26.35
CA ARG A 149 3.11 -0.79 27.21
C ARG A 149 3.65 0.37 26.37
N ARG A 150 4.39 0.09 25.29
CA ARG A 150 4.92 1.12 24.40
C ARG A 150 3.82 1.96 23.75
N ASP A 151 2.75 1.33 23.29
CA ASP A 151 1.64 2.07 22.70
C ASP A 151 0.91 2.95 23.72
N ARG A 152 0.73 2.48 24.97
CA ARG A 152 0.15 3.31 26.04
C ARG A 152 1.02 4.50 26.38
N LEU A 153 2.35 4.32 26.44
CA LEU A 153 3.30 5.42 26.63
C LEU A 153 3.25 6.45 25.49
N ALA A 154 2.93 6.01 24.27
CA ALA A 154 2.70 6.88 23.12
C ALA A 154 1.30 7.54 23.12
N GLY A 155 0.46 7.29 24.12
CA GLY A 155 -0.87 7.89 24.27
C GLY A 155 -2.04 7.02 23.77
N CYS A 156 -1.83 5.74 23.42
CA CYS A 156 -2.91 4.85 23.03
C CYS A 156 -3.73 4.39 24.26
N PRO A 157 -5.05 4.66 24.34
CA PRO A 157 -5.85 4.29 25.51
C PRO A 157 -6.16 2.78 25.58
N ASN A 158 -6.15 2.08 24.44
CA ASN A 158 -6.45 0.65 24.39
C ASN A 158 -5.75 -0.03 23.19
N PRO A 159 -4.48 -0.45 23.37
CA PRO A 159 -3.69 -1.06 22.30
C PRO A 159 -4.29 -2.36 21.75
N HIS A 160 -4.98 -3.13 22.60
CA HIS A 160 -5.66 -4.35 22.15
C HIS A 160 -6.78 -4.02 21.16
N ARG A 161 -7.63 -3.03 21.48
CA ARG A 161 -8.70 -2.58 20.59
C ARG A 161 -8.16 -2.07 19.25
N CYS A 162 -7.06 -1.30 19.27
CA CYS A 162 -6.40 -0.85 18.05
C CYS A 162 -5.89 -2.03 17.20
N ALA A 163 -5.27 -3.04 17.82
CA ALA A 163 -4.84 -4.24 17.11
C ALA A 163 -6.00 -5.05 16.55
N ALA A 164 -7.11 -5.19 17.30
CA ALA A 164 -8.31 -5.86 16.81
C ALA A 164 -8.94 -5.12 15.61
N ASN A 165 -9.01 -3.79 15.68
CA ASN A 165 -9.51 -2.94 14.59
C ASN A 165 -8.62 -3.05 13.34
N ALA A 166 -7.29 -2.98 13.51
CA ALA A 166 -6.34 -3.18 12.40
C ALA A 166 -6.51 -4.57 11.75
N ARG A 167 -6.78 -5.61 12.54
CA ARG A 167 -7.05 -6.96 12.04
C ARG A 167 -8.36 -7.03 11.25
N GLU A 168 -9.40 -6.34 11.73
CA GLU A 168 -10.69 -6.24 11.05
C GLU A 168 -10.53 -5.58 9.67
N ILE A 169 -9.85 -4.43 9.60
CA ILE A 169 -9.56 -3.73 8.33
C ILE A 169 -8.81 -4.65 7.36
N LEU A 170 -7.73 -5.31 7.83
CA LEU A 170 -6.94 -6.23 6.98
C LEU A 170 -7.76 -7.42 6.47
N SER A 171 -8.71 -7.92 7.26
CA SER A 171 -9.55 -9.05 6.87
C SER A 171 -10.56 -8.73 5.77
N LYS A 172 -10.88 -7.44 5.58
CA LYS A 172 -11.82 -6.97 4.55
C LYS A 172 -11.15 -6.72 3.19
N LEU A 173 -9.81 -6.79 3.11
CA LEU A 173 -9.10 -6.55 1.86
C LEU A 173 -9.37 -7.70 0.87
N ALA A 174 -9.64 -7.34 -0.38
CA ALA A 174 -9.83 -8.31 -1.45
C ALA A 174 -8.61 -9.25 -1.60
N PRO A 175 -8.79 -10.52 -1.98
CA PRO A 175 -7.70 -11.52 -2.02
C PRO A 175 -6.49 -11.09 -2.87
N LYS A 176 -6.73 -10.30 -3.92
CA LYS A 176 -5.67 -9.72 -4.77
C LYS A 176 -4.67 -8.88 -3.97
N TYR A 177 -5.12 -8.21 -2.91
CA TYR A 177 -4.32 -7.29 -2.10
C TYR A 177 -4.01 -7.83 -0.70
N ASP A 178 -4.69 -8.87 -0.24
CA ASP A 178 -4.38 -9.51 1.05
C ASP A 178 -3.01 -10.21 1.01
N THR A 179 -2.18 -9.92 2.02
CA THR A 179 -0.84 -10.50 2.22
C THR A 179 -0.84 -11.97 2.65
N LYS A 180 -1.99 -12.49 3.11
CA LYS A 180 -2.16 -13.90 3.51
C LYS A 180 -2.54 -14.79 2.33
N THR A 181 -3.19 -14.23 1.30
CA THR A 181 -3.55 -14.98 0.11
C THR A 181 -2.30 -15.39 -0.66
N LYS A 182 -2.11 -16.70 -0.81
CA LYS A 182 -1.09 -17.23 -1.72
C LYS A 182 -1.56 -16.95 -3.15
N PRO A 183 -0.73 -16.34 -4.01
CA PRO A 183 -1.07 -16.23 -5.41
C PRO A 183 -1.31 -17.62 -6.01
N LYS A 184 -2.29 -17.73 -6.92
CA LYS A 184 -2.43 -18.93 -7.76
C LYS A 184 -1.10 -19.16 -8.49
N LYS A 185 -0.58 -20.39 -8.40
CA LYS A 185 0.58 -20.80 -9.21
C LYS A 185 0.10 -20.82 -10.66
N ASP A 186 0.72 -19.97 -11.46
CA ASP A 186 0.51 -19.86 -12.90
C ASP A 186 1.53 -20.69 -13.68
N GLU A 187 2.57 -21.21 -13.00
CA GLU A 187 3.68 -21.99 -13.58
C GLU A 187 4.44 -21.27 -14.71
N LEU A 188 4.16 -19.98 -14.90
CA LEU A 188 4.82 -19.12 -15.88
C LEU A 188 6.20 -18.65 -15.42
N SER A 189 6.43 -18.59 -14.11
CA SER A 189 7.73 -18.13 -13.60
C SER A 189 8.84 -19.14 -13.82
N LEU A 190 9.95 -18.69 -14.39
CA LEU A 190 11.16 -19.51 -14.47
C LEU A 190 11.62 -19.96 -13.08
N THR A 191 12.11 -21.20 -13.02
CA THR A 191 12.76 -21.76 -11.83
C THR A 191 14.09 -21.06 -11.58
N HIS A 192 14.61 -21.15 -10.35
CA HIS A 192 15.90 -20.56 -9.98
C HIS A 192 17.02 -20.96 -10.95
N ARG A 193 17.14 -22.26 -11.21
CA ARG A 193 18.11 -22.82 -12.16
C ARG A 193 18.00 -22.24 -13.57
N ARG A 194 16.77 -22.00 -14.05
CA ARG A 194 16.54 -21.38 -15.38
C ARG A 194 16.91 -19.89 -15.37
N LYS A 195 16.67 -19.18 -14.27
CA LYS A 195 17.12 -17.79 -14.10
C LYS A 195 18.63 -17.67 -14.07
N GLU A 196 19.31 -18.54 -13.32
CA GLU A 196 20.77 -18.58 -13.27
C GLU A 196 21.38 -18.85 -14.65
N LYS A 197 20.82 -19.81 -15.41
CA LYS A 197 21.24 -20.05 -16.80
C LYS A 197 21.07 -18.83 -17.69
N ASN A 198 19.95 -18.12 -17.58
CA ASN A 198 19.75 -16.88 -18.34
C ASN A 198 20.77 -15.80 -17.93
N THR A 199 21.04 -15.64 -16.62
CA THR A 199 22.04 -14.69 -16.13
C THR A 199 23.42 -15.02 -16.69
N GLN A 200 23.83 -16.29 -16.65
CA GLN A 200 25.10 -16.75 -17.23
C GLN A 200 25.16 -16.49 -18.74
N ALA A 201 24.10 -16.84 -19.50
CA ALA A 201 24.06 -16.60 -20.95
C ALA A 201 24.15 -15.10 -21.31
N HIS A 202 23.56 -14.23 -20.49
CA HIS A 202 23.72 -12.78 -20.64
C HIS A 202 25.15 -12.31 -20.36
N GLU A 203 25.79 -12.83 -19.32
CA GLU A 203 27.16 -12.46 -18.92
C GLU A 203 28.21 -12.96 -19.92
N SER A 204 28.09 -14.20 -20.39
CA SER A 204 28.97 -14.79 -21.41
C SER A 204 28.71 -14.27 -22.82
N ARG A 205 27.56 -13.62 -23.05
CA ARG A 205 27.02 -13.29 -24.39
C ARG A 205 26.93 -14.50 -25.33
N ASP A 206 26.79 -15.69 -24.74
CA ASP A 206 26.74 -16.97 -25.44
C ASP A 206 25.79 -17.92 -24.71
N GLY A 207 25.00 -18.67 -25.47
CA GLY A 207 23.97 -19.59 -24.98
C GLY A 207 22.52 -19.11 -25.13
N GLU A 208 21.59 -20.03 -24.89
CA GLU A 208 20.15 -19.80 -25.04
C GLU A 208 19.56 -19.04 -23.85
N ILE A 209 18.83 -17.96 -24.14
CA ILE A 209 18.05 -17.20 -23.14
C ILE A 209 16.60 -17.67 -23.20
N LEU A 210 16.12 -18.27 -22.12
CA LEU A 210 14.72 -18.66 -22.01
C LEU A 210 13.86 -17.45 -21.60
N PHE A 211 12.82 -17.14 -22.37
CA PHE A 211 11.89 -16.08 -21.99
C PHE A 211 11.21 -16.37 -20.63
N ASP A 212 11.15 -15.39 -19.73
CA ASP A 212 10.45 -15.49 -18.43
C ASP A 212 9.06 -14.82 -18.54
N PRO A 213 7.95 -15.56 -18.77
CA PRO A 213 6.61 -15.00 -18.84
C PRO A 213 6.04 -14.63 -17.46
N THR A 214 6.87 -14.42 -16.43
CA THR A 214 6.42 -14.02 -15.09
C THR A 214 5.58 -12.74 -15.16
N THR A 215 4.32 -12.86 -14.78
CA THR A 215 3.38 -11.72 -14.64
C THR A 215 3.39 -11.10 -13.23
N THR A 216 4.17 -11.68 -12.31
CA THR A 216 4.29 -11.21 -10.91
C THR A 216 5.25 -10.04 -10.82
N ILE A 217 4.75 -8.87 -10.46
CA ILE A 217 5.58 -7.70 -10.16
C ILE A 217 6.16 -7.85 -8.75
N ARG A 218 7.48 -7.68 -8.62
CA ARG A 218 8.23 -7.92 -7.37
C ARG A 218 9.10 -6.77 -6.90
N THR A 219 9.46 -5.87 -7.80
CA THR A 219 10.51 -4.85 -7.65
C THR A 219 9.95 -3.52 -7.12
N SER A 220 8.94 -2.94 -7.78
CA SER A 220 8.43 -1.61 -7.45
C SER A 220 6.93 -1.45 -7.70
N LEU A 221 6.26 -0.63 -6.90
CA LEU A 221 4.86 -0.25 -7.13
C LEU A 221 4.69 0.56 -8.43
N LYS A 222 5.74 1.25 -8.91
CA LYS A 222 5.74 1.98 -10.18
C LYS A 222 5.35 1.08 -11.36
N GLU A 223 5.86 -0.16 -11.36
CA GLU A 223 5.62 -1.13 -12.44
C GLU A 223 4.18 -1.64 -12.47
N CYS A 224 3.39 -1.39 -11.43
CA CYS A 224 1.98 -1.77 -11.35
C CYS A 224 1.05 -0.75 -12.04
N PHE A 225 1.54 0.43 -12.42
CA PHE A 225 0.75 1.39 -13.19
C PHE A 225 0.68 0.97 -14.65
N ARG A 226 -0.51 1.16 -15.25
CA ARG A 226 -0.80 0.91 -16.66
C ARG A 226 -1.49 2.12 -17.27
N ILE A 227 -1.24 2.33 -18.56
CA ILE A 227 -1.88 3.30 -19.44
C ILE A 227 -2.68 2.46 -20.45
N PHE A 228 -3.93 2.84 -20.70
CA PHE A 228 -4.81 2.16 -21.65
C PHE A 228 -5.31 3.14 -22.72
#